data_AF-A0A959SZG7-F1
#
_entry.id   AF-A0A959SZG7-F1
#
_cell.length_a   1.000
_cell.length_b   1.000
_cell.length_c   1.000
_cell.angle_alpha   90.00
_cell.angle_beta   90.00
_cell.angle_gamma   90.00
#
_symmetry.space_group_name_H-M   'P 1'
#
loop_
_entity.id
_entity.type
_entity.pdbx_description
1 polymer ?
#
loop_
_entity_poly.entity_id
_entity_poly.type
_entity_poly.pdbx_seq_one_letter_code
_entity_poly.pdbx_strand_id
1 'polypeptide(L)'
;MNQVRKIMGIVWILLALAAGYYLIISQAIPKFESSKPEDKIPAIIYAFILTPIIVGGLSIFGYYALKNEYDIYEDKEHHLHIKED
;
A
#
# COMPACT_ATOMS: atom_id res chain seq x y z
N MET A 1 -17.17 4.84 13.35
CA MET A 1 -16.56 3.92 12.34
C MET A 1 -15.66 4.66 11.34
N ASN A 2 -15.91 5.92 11.02
CA ASN A 2 -15.13 6.68 10.01
C ASN A 2 -13.72 7.07 10.46
N GLN A 3 -13.52 7.36 11.75
CA GLN A 3 -12.18 7.67 12.29
C GLN A 3 -11.24 6.47 12.24
N VAL A 4 -11.74 5.26 12.55
CA VAL A 4 -10.95 4.02 12.47
C VAL A 4 -10.46 3.79 11.04
N ARG A 5 -11.32 4.04 10.04
CA ARG A 5 -10.98 3.90 8.61
C ARG A 5 -9.94 4.91 8.16
N LYS A 6 -10.04 6.17 8.61
CA LYS A 6 -9.01 7.20 8.37
C LYS A 6 -7.66 6.82 8.99
N ILE A 7 -7.65 6.34 10.24
CA ILE A 7 -6.44 5.88 10.92
C ILE A 7 -5.82 4.70 10.17
N MET A 8 -6.64 3.74 9.72
CA MET A 8 -6.17 2.65 8.87
C MET A 8 -5.54 3.19 7.59
N GLY A 9 -6.15 4.17 6.91
CA GLY A 9 -5.57 4.78 5.72
C GLY A 9 -4.17 5.35 5.93
N ILE A 10 -3.97 6.08 7.04
CA ILE A 10 -2.65 6.61 7.43
C ILE A 10 -1.67 5.47 7.69
N VAL A 11 -2.08 4.43 8.43
CA VAL A 11 -1.25 3.25 8.72
C VAL A 11 -0.80 2.58 7.42
N TRP A 12 -1.70 2.42 6.43
CA TRP A 12 -1.35 1.79 5.16
C TRP A 12 -0.38 2.62 4.32
N ILE A 13 -0.47 3.95 4.35
CA ILE A 13 0.52 4.82 3.67
C ILE A 13 1.89 4.70 4.36
N LEU A 14 1.93 4.70 5.68
CA LEU A 14 3.18 4.51 6.42
C LEU A 14 3.79 3.14 6.14
N LEU A 15 2.97 2.09 6.07
CA LEU A 15 3.40 0.75 5.68
C LEU A 15 3.88 0.71 4.22
N ALA A 16 3.25 1.45 3.30
CA ALA A 16 3.71 1.55 1.91
C ALA A 16 5.12 2.15 1.83
N LEU A 17 5.37 3.24 2.58
CA LEU A 17 6.68 3.88 2.65
C LEU A 17 7.73 2.94 3.27
N ALA A 18 7.40 2.28 4.38
CA ALA A 18 8.31 1.33 5.04
C ALA A 18 8.62 0.12 4.14
N ALA A 19 7.61 -0.45 3.48
CA ALA A 19 7.77 -1.58 2.58
C ALA A 19 8.60 -1.20 1.34
N GLY A 20 8.35 -0.02 0.76
CA GLY A 20 9.13 0.49 -0.36
C GLY A 20 10.60 0.69 0.00
N TYR A 21 10.88 1.28 1.16
CA TYR A 21 12.25 1.44 1.67
C TYR A 21 12.93 0.08 1.84
N TYR A 22 12.29 -0.88 2.52
CA TYR A 22 12.86 -2.20 2.76
C TYR A 22 13.12 -2.97 1.46
N LEU A 23 12.15 -2.99 0.54
CA LEU A 23 12.28 -3.73 -0.73
C LEU A 23 13.36 -3.16 -1.64
N ILE A 24 13.50 -1.84 -1.71
CA ILE A 24 14.53 -1.24 -2.57
C ILE A 24 15.89 -1.30 -1.88
N ILE A 25 16.01 -0.78 -0.66
CA ILE A 25 17.30 -0.58 0.00
C ILE A 25 17.86 -1.87 0.58
N SER A 26 17.02 -2.69 1.23
CA SER A 26 17.50 -3.90 1.92
C SER A 26 17.48 -5.15 1.05
N GLN A 27 16.65 -5.19 -0.01
CA GLN A 27 16.50 -6.38 -0.86
C GLN A 27 17.03 -6.17 -2.28
N ALA A 28 16.56 -5.14 -3.00
CA ALA A 28 16.91 -4.96 -4.40
C ALA A 28 18.37 -4.53 -4.59
N ILE A 29 18.84 -3.47 -3.91
CA ILE A 29 20.20 -2.95 -4.06
C ILE A 29 21.28 -4.01 -3.76
N PRO A 30 21.25 -4.72 -2.62
CA PRO A 30 22.26 -5.75 -2.32
C PRO A 30 22.27 -6.89 -3.35
N LYS A 31 21.11 -7.23 -3.93
CA LYS A 31 21.02 -8.23 -4.98
C LYS A 31 21.52 -7.73 -6.34
N PHE A 32 21.42 -6.44 -6.62
CA PHE A 32 22.02 -5.83 -7.81
C PHE A 32 23.55 -5.75 -7.73
N GLU A 33 24.08 -5.51 -6.53
CA GLU A 33 25.52 -5.42 -6.27
C GLU A 33 26.19 -6.80 -6.12
N SER A 34 25.39 -7.87 -5.97
CA SER A 34 25.89 -9.24 -5.93
C SER A 34 26.64 -9.60 -7.21
N SER A 35 27.82 -10.20 -7.05
CA SER A 35 28.64 -10.73 -8.13
C SER A 35 28.08 -12.03 -8.73
N LYS A 36 27.01 -12.58 -8.15
CA LYS A 36 26.32 -13.77 -8.66
C LYS A 36 25.28 -13.38 -9.71
N PRO A 37 25.38 -13.85 -10.96
CA PRO A 37 24.40 -13.55 -12.01
C PRO A 37 22.97 -13.98 -11.64
N GLU A 38 22.85 -15.04 -10.83
CA GLU A 38 21.60 -15.62 -10.34
C GLU A 38 20.77 -14.63 -9.50
N ASP A 39 21.41 -13.65 -8.86
CA ASP A 39 20.75 -12.66 -8.01
C ASP A 39 20.10 -11.52 -8.80
N LYS A 40 20.45 -11.35 -10.09
CA LYS A 40 19.93 -10.25 -10.92
C LYS A 40 18.44 -10.39 -11.22
N ILE A 41 17.96 -11.62 -11.46
CA ILE A 41 16.54 -11.88 -11.71
C ILE A 41 15.69 -11.45 -10.51
N PRO A 42 15.94 -11.93 -9.27
CA PRO A 42 15.18 -11.50 -8.11
C PRO A 42 15.36 -10.01 -7.79
N ALA A 43 16.52 -9.41 -8.08
CA ALA A 43 16.71 -7.95 -7.92
C ALA A 43 15.74 -7.14 -8.78
N ILE A 44 15.59 -7.51 -10.06
CA ILE A 44 14.66 -6.86 -10.99
C ILE A 44 13.22 -7.07 -10.55
N ILE A 45 12.86 -8.28 -10.11
CA ILE A 45 11.50 -8.56 -9.61
C ILE A 45 11.18 -7.70 -8.39
N TYR A 46 12.09 -7.60 -7.42
CA TYR A 46 11.85 -6.76 -6.24
C TYR A 46 11.72 -5.29 -6.60
N ALA A 47 12.59 -4.75 -7.46
CA ALA A 47 12.57 -3.33 -7.82
C ALA A 47 11.38 -2.94 -8.71
N PHE A 48 11.07 -3.74 -9.74
CA PHE A 48 10.15 -3.34 -10.81
C PHE A 48 8.78 -4.02 -10.79
N ILE A 49 8.60 -5.08 -10.00
CA ILE A 49 7.33 -5.80 -9.93
C ILE A 49 6.80 -5.70 -8.50
N LEU A 50 7.56 -6.20 -7.53
CA LEU A 50 7.11 -6.34 -6.15
C LEU A 50 6.92 -4.98 -5.47
N THR A 51 7.91 -4.08 -5.59
CA THR A 51 7.84 -2.73 -5.02
C THR A 51 6.67 -1.93 -5.57
N PRO A 52 6.49 -1.74 -6.90
CA PRO A 52 5.37 -0.94 -7.40
C PRO A 52 4.01 -1.55 -7.11
N ILE A 53 3.87 -2.89 -7.08
CA ILE A 53 2.60 -3.53 -6.72
C ILE A 53 2.27 -3.28 -5.25
N ILE A 54 3.21 -3.52 -4.33
CA ILE A 54 2.97 -3.37 -2.89
C ILE A 54 2.81 -1.90 -2.53
N VAL A 55 3.76 -1.06 -2.91
CA VAL A 55 3.71 0.38 -2.58
C VAL A 55 2.53 1.04 -3.28
N GLY A 56 2.28 0.72 -4.55
CA GLY A 56 1.14 1.25 -5.30
C GLY A 56 -0.19 0.82 -4.69
N GLY A 57 -0.39 -0.48 -4.45
CA GLY A 57 -1.63 -0.99 -3.84
C GLY A 57 -1.90 -0.40 -2.46
N LEU A 58 -0.89 -0.37 -1.59
CA LEU A 58 -1.01 0.18 -0.23
C LEU A 58 -1.24 1.70 -0.24
N SER A 59 -0.57 2.43 -1.13
CA SER A 59 -0.73 3.88 -1.25
C SER A 59 -2.11 4.24 -1.80
N ILE A 60 -2.60 3.51 -2.80
CA ILE A 60 -3.95 3.71 -3.37
C ILE A 60 -5.01 3.44 -2.31
N PHE A 61 -4.90 2.32 -1.59
CA PHE A 61 -5.83 1.99 -0.50
C PHE A 61 -5.82 3.09 0.58
N GLY A 62 -4.63 3.49 1.02
CA GLY A 62 -4.49 4.52 2.03
C GLY A 62 -5.03 5.89 1.58
N TYR A 63 -4.82 6.25 0.31
CA TYR A 63 -5.34 7.48 -0.28
C TYR A 63 -6.88 7.53 -0.32
N TYR A 64 -7.53 6.46 -0.79
CA TYR A 64 -9.00 6.39 -0.81
C TYR A 64 -9.60 6.33 0.60
N ALA A 65 -8.92 5.67 1.54
CA ALA A 65 -9.29 5.68 2.95
C ALA A 65 -9.24 7.08 3.58
N LEU A 66 -8.32 7.94 3.15
CA LEU A 66 -8.23 9.33 3.59
C LEU A 66 -9.31 10.23 2.97
N LYS A 67 -9.67 9.98 1.70
CA LYS A 67 -10.69 10.75 0.97
C LYS A 67 -12.12 10.59 1.50
N ASN A 68 -12.37 9.67 2.43
CA ASN A 68 -13.72 9.32 2.95
C ASN A 68 -14.62 8.63 1.91
N GLU A 69 -14.08 8.13 0.80
CA GLU A 69 -14.86 7.34 -0.17
C GLU A 69 -15.38 6.01 0.41
N TYR A 70 -14.85 5.58 1.56
CA TYR A 70 -15.36 4.45 2.34
C TYR A 70 -16.24 4.88 3.52
N ASP A 71 -16.78 6.10 3.52
CA ASP A 71 -17.76 6.51 4.53
C ASP A 71 -19.06 5.73 4.31
N ILE A 72 -19.63 5.16 5.38
CA ILE A 72 -20.89 4.42 5.34
C ILE A 72 -21.83 5.06 6.34
N TYR A 73 -23.03 5.40 5.89
CA TYR A 73 -24.11 5.83 6.78
C TYR A 73 -25.22 4.79 6.82
N GLU A 74 -25.94 4.78 7.94
CA GLU A 74 -27.08 3.90 8.17
C GLU A 74 -28.36 4.73 8.03
N ASP A 75 -29.29 4.28 7.20
CA ASP A 75 -30.58 4.95 7.07
C ASP A 75 -31.54 4.57 8.22
N LYS A 76 -32.71 5.20 8.26
CA LYS A 76 -33.72 4.97 9.30
C LYS A 76 -34.35 3.56 9.23
N GLU A 77 -34.15 2.84 8.13
CA GLU A 77 -34.62 1.48 7.89
C GLU A 77 -33.48 0.45 8.09
N HIS A 78 -32.34 0.88 8.67
CA HIS A 78 -31.17 0.05 8.99
C HIS A 78 -30.42 -0.51 7.77
N HIS A 79 -30.52 0.14 6.61
CA HIS A 79 -29.68 -0.19 5.46
C HIS A 79 -28.34 0.55 5.50
N LEU A 80 -27.25 -0.15 5.18
CA LEU A 80 -25.89 0.40 5.11
C LEU A 80 -25.60 0.90 3.69
N HIS A 81 -25.36 2.20 3.54
CA HIS A 81 -25.06 2.84 2.26
C HIS A 81 -23.67 3.44 2.26
N ILE A 82 -22.92 3.26 1.17
CA ILE A 82 -21.71 4.03 0.94
C ILE A 82 -22.14 5.47 0.66
N LYS A 83 -21.51 6.43 1.35
CA LYS A 83 -21.77 7.84 1.16
C LYS A 83 -21.10 8.27 -0.14
N GLU A 84 -21.87 8.30 -1.22
CA GLU A 84 -21.50 8.94 -2.47
C GLU A 84 -21.70 10.45 -2.31
N ASP A 85 -20.65 11.23 -2.57
CA ASP A 85 -20.67 12.70 -2.54
C ASP A 85 -21.44 13.29 -3.74
#